data_AF-A0A7K3Z6F0-F1
#
_entry.id   AF-A0A7K3Z6F0-F1
#
_cell.length_a   1.000
_cell.length_b   1.000
_cell.length_c   1.000
_cell.angle_alpha   90.00
_cell.angle_beta   90.00
_cell.angle_gamma   90.00
#
_symmetry.space_group_name_H-M   'P 1'
#
loop_
_entity.id
_entity.type
_entity.pdbx_description
1 polymer ?
#
loop_
_entity_poly.entity_id
_entity_poly.type
_entity_poly.pdbx_seq_one_letter_code
_entity_poly.pdbx_strand_id
1 'polypeptide(L)'
;MSLESAKRLGFISSIISIIMPIVYGISFGVIYVLIFSSVFASVSQGSLDSFFSPQIFSTALISISIVGFIIGLAGYVMFLVAMYRLSKYYSEPSIFNNPLKALIISTVWAVVVCVVIYFSISASLNAQINAPSPSPTIFMQLIIPLIVIIIGSIPVSIICGFLYKWTFDKVGEHSGVENFKTAGLLYLIGSALSLIGGGVIAWISWIFAAMGFNKLTSTPAKTGYFSTTPSGANTLCSYCGAENKSDAKYCIRCGNSLNSA
;
A
#
# COMPACT_ATOMS: atom_id res chain seq x y z
N MET A 1 -1.85 -23.21 9.82
CA MET A 1 -0.89 -22.35 9.08
C MET A 1 -0.09 -21.55 10.11
N SER A 2 1.24 -21.41 9.94
CA SER A 2 2.06 -20.72 10.94
C SER A 2 2.03 -19.20 10.76
N LEU A 3 1.80 -18.49 11.87
CA LEU A 3 1.90 -17.03 11.96
C LEU A 3 3.27 -16.53 11.48
N GLU A 4 4.33 -17.28 11.80
CA GLU A 4 5.71 -16.97 11.41
C GLU A 4 5.87 -16.81 9.90
N SER A 5 5.18 -17.63 9.12
CA SER A 5 5.27 -17.50 7.66
C SER A 5 4.48 -16.30 7.13
N ALA A 6 3.35 -15.94 7.76
CA ALA A 6 2.63 -14.70 7.43
C ALA A 6 3.48 -13.46 7.74
N LYS A 7 4.15 -13.47 8.90
CA LYS A 7 5.10 -12.45 9.33
C LYS A 7 6.24 -12.26 8.32
N ARG A 8 6.92 -13.34 7.93
CA ARG A 8 8.04 -13.27 6.97
C ARG A 8 7.59 -12.76 5.60
N LEU A 9 6.47 -13.27 5.08
CA LEU A 9 5.95 -12.87 3.77
C LEU A 9 5.49 -11.41 3.76
N GLY A 10 4.76 -10.98 4.79
CA GLY A 10 4.29 -9.59 4.91
C GLY A 10 5.44 -8.60 5.07
N PHE A 11 6.47 -8.98 5.83
CA PHE A 11 7.69 -8.19 5.98
C PHE A 11 8.46 -8.05 4.66
N ILE A 12 8.75 -9.16 3.97
CA ILE A 12 9.46 -9.15 2.69
C ILE A 12 8.69 -8.32 1.66
N SER A 13 7.38 -8.53 1.58
CA SER A 13 6.50 -7.77 0.69
C SER A 13 6.58 -6.27 0.96
N SER A 14 6.50 -5.86 2.23
CA SER A 14 6.59 -4.45 2.61
C SER A 14 7.96 -3.84 2.26
N ILE A 15 9.05 -4.59 2.44
CA ILE A 15 10.40 -4.17 2.00
C ILE A 15 10.46 -3.97 0.49
N ILE A 16 9.88 -4.88 -0.30
CA ILE A 16 9.82 -4.72 -1.76
C ILE A 16 9.09 -3.42 -2.11
N SER A 17 7.95 -3.15 -1.47
CA SER A 17 7.19 -1.90 -1.68
C SER A 17 7.95 -0.64 -1.25
N ILE A 18 8.90 -0.74 -0.31
CA ILE A 18 9.77 0.37 0.11
C ILE A 18 10.89 0.62 -0.90
N ILE A 19 11.55 -0.45 -1.36
CA ILE A 19 12.73 -0.37 -2.26
C ILE A 19 12.32 0.05 -3.67
N MET A 20 11.17 -0.42 -4.17
CA MET A 20 10.76 -0.23 -5.56
C MET A 20 10.70 1.24 -5.99
N PRO A 21 10.05 2.17 -5.26
CA PRO A 21 10.06 3.58 -5.61
C PRO A 21 11.45 4.21 -5.68
N ILE A 22 12.39 3.77 -4.83
CA ILE A 22 13.79 4.26 -4.86
C ILE A 22 14.47 3.80 -6.15
N VAL A 23 14.33 2.52 -6.49
CA VAL A 23 14.89 1.94 -7.73
C VAL A 23 14.31 2.66 -8.95
N TYR A 24 12.99 2.90 -8.97
CA TYR A 24 12.36 3.69 -10.03
C TYR A 24 12.86 5.13 -10.05
N GLY A 25 12.97 5.81 -8.91
CA GLY A 25 13.45 7.18 -8.84
C GLY A 25 14.88 7.33 -9.40
N ILE A 26 15.78 6.41 -9.04
CA ILE A 26 17.15 6.36 -9.59
C ILE A 26 17.11 6.11 -11.10
N SER A 27 16.31 5.13 -11.54
CA SER A 27 16.17 4.78 -12.96
C SER A 27 15.65 5.95 -13.80
N PHE A 28 14.62 6.64 -13.29
CA PHE A 28 14.08 7.86 -13.91
C PHE A 28 15.09 9.00 -13.92
N GLY A 29 15.88 9.16 -12.86
CA GLY A 29 16.96 10.15 -12.81
C GLY A 29 18.01 9.92 -13.89
N VAL A 30 18.44 8.67 -14.08
CA VAL A 30 19.35 8.29 -15.17
C VAL A 30 18.72 8.58 -16.53
N ILE A 31 17.47 8.17 -16.74
CA ILE A 31 16.73 8.45 -17.99
C ILE A 31 16.66 9.96 -18.25
N TYR A 32 16.36 10.77 -17.23
CA TYR A 32 16.25 12.22 -17.35
C TYR A 32 17.59 12.85 -17.77
N VAL A 33 18.72 12.41 -17.18
CA VAL A 33 20.06 12.86 -17.57
C VAL A 33 20.38 12.48 -19.02
N LEU A 34 20.02 11.26 -19.44
CA LEU A 34 20.21 10.82 -20.83
C LEU A 34 19.37 11.63 -21.81
N ILE A 35 18.10 11.90 -21.48
CA ILE A 35 17.22 12.76 -22.28
C ILE A 35 17.84 14.16 -22.39
N PHE A 36 18.23 14.76 -21.27
CA PHE A 36 18.82 16.11 -21.26
C PHE A 36 20.10 16.17 -22.10
N SER A 37 20.95 15.14 -22.03
CA SER A 37 22.14 15.03 -22.87
C SER A 37 21.81 14.95 -24.36
N SER A 38 20.80 14.15 -24.75
CA SER A 38 20.35 14.06 -26.16
C SER A 38 19.71 15.35 -26.68
N VAL A 39 18.98 16.07 -25.82
CA VAL A 39 18.41 17.39 -26.12
C VAL A 39 19.54 18.36 -26.43
N PHE A 40 20.52 18.46 -25.54
CA PHE A 40 21.64 19.39 -25.69
C PHE A 40 22.47 19.08 -26.95
N ALA A 41 22.71 17.80 -27.23
CA ALA A 41 23.42 17.37 -28.44
C ALA A 41 22.64 17.68 -29.73
N SER A 42 21.31 17.58 -29.73
CA SER A 42 20.48 17.90 -30.89
C SER A 42 20.43 19.41 -31.14
N VAL A 43 20.35 20.22 -30.07
CA VAL A 43 20.40 21.68 -30.15
C VAL A 43 21.74 22.16 -30.69
N SER A 44 22.86 21.54 -30.29
CA SER A 44 24.19 21.95 -30.77
C SER A 44 24.45 21.62 -32.25
N GLN A 45 23.75 20.64 -32.82
CA GLN A 45 23.89 20.24 -34.22
C GLN A 45 22.89 20.93 -35.16
N GLY A 46 21.93 21.70 -34.64
CA GLY A 46 20.94 22.42 -35.44
C GLY A 46 19.91 21.53 -36.16
N SER A 47 19.85 20.23 -35.81
CA SER A 47 18.92 19.26 -36.37
C SER A 47 17.98 18.70 -35.30
N LEU A 48 16.66 18.78 -35.53
CA LEU A 48 15.65 18.19 -34.64
C LEU A 48 15.44 16.68 -34.90
N ASP A 49 16.01 16.13 -35.97
CA ASP A 49 15.82 14.74 -36.39
C ASP A 49 16.38 13.72 -35.40
N SER A 50 17.40 14.10 -34.61
CA SER A 50 18.02 13.25 -33.59
C SER A 50 17.27 13.25 -32.25
N PHE A 51 16.32 14.17 -32.04
CA PHE A 51 15.61 14.33 -30.76
C PHE A 51 14.70 13.13 -30.45
N PHE A 52 14.20 12.47 -31.49
CA PHE A 52 13.31 11.31 -31.40
C PHE A 52 13.96 10.02 -31.89
N SER A 53 15.28 9.85 -31.80
CA SER A 53 15.92 8.56 -32.08
C SER A 53 15.25 7.45 -31.22
N PRO A 54 14.39 6.58 -31.79
CA PRO A 54 13.43 5.78 -31.01
C PRO A 54 14.07 4.61 -30.25
N GLN A 55 15.32 4.28 -30.56
CA GLN A 55 15.88 2.98 -30.21
C GLN A 55 16.45 2.91 -28.80
N ILE A 56 17.14 3.95 -28.33
CA ILE A 56 17.69 3.96 -26.95
C ILE A 56 16.59 4.32 -25.94
N PHE A 57 15.71 5.27 -26.31
CA PHE A 57 14.60 5.71 -25.47
C PHE A 57 13.57 4.61 -25.21
N SER A 58 13.12 3.89 -26.26
CA SER A 58 12.09 2.87 -26.06
C SER A 58 12.60 1.63 -25.35
N THR A 59 13.79 1.12 -25.69
CA THR A 59 14.26 -0.17 -25.17
C THR A 59 14.64 -0.11 -23.67
N ALA A 60 15.26 0.97 -23.22
CA ALA A 60 15.59 1.16 -21.81
C ALA A 60 14.33 1.39 -20.94
N LEU A 61 13.38 2.20 -21.41
CA LEU A 61 12.11 2.41 -20.69
C LEU A 61 11.26 1.15 -20.63
N ILE A 62 11.18 0.39 -21.73
CA ILE A 62 10.42 -0.87 -21.78
C ILE A 62 11.03 -1.89 -20.82
N SER A 63 12.37 -2.05 -20.82
CA SER A 63 13.03 -3.03 -19.95
C SER A 63 12.89 -2.69 -18.46
N ILE A 64 13.08 -1.44 -18.06
CA ILE A 64 12.87 -0.99 -16.66
C ILE A 64 11.39 -1.19 -16.24
N SER A 65 10.45 -0.90 -17.14
CA SER A 65 9.02 -1.06 -16.87
C SER A 65 8.63 -2.52 -16.66
N ILE A 66 9.12 -3.44 -17.49
CA ILE A 66 8.81 -4.88 -17.39
C ILE A 66 9.40 -5.45 -16.09
N VAL A 67 10.68 -5.19 -15.81
CA VAL A 67 11.34 -5.73 -14.61
C VAL A 67 10.62 -5.24 -13.36
N GLY A 68 10.32 -3.95 -13.31
CA GLY A 68 9.62 -3.39 -12.16
C GLY A 68 8.17 -3.88 -12.02
N PHE A 69 7.47 -4.15 -13.13
CA PHE A 69 6.14 -4.77 -13.08
C PHE A 69 6.20 -6.17 -12.46
N ILE A 70 7.16 -7.00 -12.86
CA ILE A 70 7.32 -8.37 -12.34
C ILE A 70 7.61 -8.34 -10.83
N ILE A 71 8.55 -7.49 -10.40
CA ILE A 71 8.92 -7.39 -8.98
C ILE A 71 7.76 -6.83 -8.16
N GLY A 72 7.08 -5.79 -8.66
CA GLY A 72 5.91 -5.21 -8.01
C GLY A 72 4.78 -6.22 -7.83
N LEU A 73 4.49 -7.01 -8.87
CA LEU A 73 3.49 -8.07 -8.83
C LEU A 73 3.89 -9.16 -7.82
N ALA A 74 5.14 -9.61 -7.83
CA ALA A 74 5.64 -10.60 -6.88
C ALA A 74 5.52 -10.11 -5.43
N GLY A 75 5.93 -8.87 -5.15
CA GLY A 75 5.78 -8.24 -3.84
C GLY A 75 4.32 -8.17 -3.39
N TYR A 76 3.41 -7.83 -4.30
CA TYR A 76 1.98 -7.76 -4.00
C TYR A 76 1.36 -9.15 -3.76
N VAL A 77 1.73 -10.16 -4.55
CA VAL A 77 1.26 -11.54 -4.32
C VAL A 77 1.71 -12.02 -2.95
N MET A 78 2.96 -11.76 -2.54
CA MET A 78 3.44 -12.08 -1.20
C MET A 78 2.65 -11.35 -0.11
N PHE A 79 2.28 -10.08 -0.33
CA PHE A 79 1.41 -9.33 0.58
C PHE A 79 0.07 -10.05 0.79
N LEU A 80 -0.58 -10.44 -0.31
CA LEU A 80 -1.88 -11.11 -0.27
C LEU A 80 -1.79 -12.47 0.41
N VAL A 81 -0.74 -13.25 0.15
CA VAL A 81 -0.52 -14.54 0.83
C VAL A 81 -0.31 -14.35 2.32
N ALA A 82 0.41 -13.28 2.74
CA ALA A 82 0.54 -12.93 4.15
C ALA A 82 -0.81 -12.61 4.78
N MET A 83 -1.61 -11.74 4.15
CA MET A 83 -2.94 -11.37 4.62
C MET A 83 -3.92 -12.54 4.64
N TYR A 84 -3.85 -13.45 3.66
CA TYR A 84 -4.63 -14.68 3.65
C TYR A 84 -4.33 -15.57 4.86
N ARG A 85 -3.05 -15.73 5.20
CA ARG A 85 -2.63 -16.52 6.36
C ARG A 85 -3.06 -15.86 7.67
N LEU A 86 -2.94 -14.54 7.79
CA LEU A 86 -3.44 -13.80 8.96
C LEU A 86 -4.95 -13.89 9.10
N SER A 87 -5.68 -13.78 7.99
CA SER A 87 -7.13 -13.98 7.96
C SER A 87 -7.55 -15.34 8.51
N LYS A 88 -6.84 -16.41 8.11
CA LYS A 88 -7.09 -17.77 8.64
C LYS A 88 -6.65 -17.92 10.09
N TYR A 89 -5.60 -17.24 10.51
CA TYR A 89 -5.08 -17.31 11.88
C TYR A 89 -6.00 -16.59 12.88
N TYR A 90 -6.51 -15.41 12.52
CA TYR A 90 -7.41 -14.60 13.35
C TYR A 90 -8.90 -14.92 13.13
N SER A 91 -9.22 -15.87 12.24
CA SER A 91 -10.60 -16.20 11.84
C SER A 91 -11.41 -15.01 11.35
N GLU A 92 -10.75 -14.02 10.74
CA GLU A 92 -11.35 -12.78 10.28
C GLU A 92 -11.17 -12.66 8.75
N PRO A 93 -12.18 -12.99 7.94
CA PRO A 93 -12.07 -13.00 6.48
C PRO A 93 -11.86 -11.60 5.87
N SER A 94 -12.29 -10.54 6.58
CA SER A 94 -12.12 -9.17 6.08
C SER A 94 -10.64 -8.75 5.93
N ILE A 95 -9.72 -9.35 6.70
CA ILE A 95 -8.27 -9.11 6.60
C ILE A 95 -7.73 -9.46 5.19
N PHE A 96 -8.30 -10.47 4.52
CA PHE A 96 -7.88 -10.85 3.18
C PHE A 96 -8.80 -10.31 2.08
N ASN A 97 -10.10 -10.29 2.33
CA ASN A 97 -11.08 -9.89 1.31
C ASN A 97 -10.95 -8.39 0.94
N ASN A 98 -10.65 -7.53 1.92
CA ASN A 98 -10.51 -6.10 1.67
C ASN A 98 -9.29 -5.76 0.79
N PRO A 99 -8.05 -6.23 1.07
CA PRO A 99 -6.92 -5.95 0.19
C PRO A 99 -7.05 -6.64 -1.17
N LEU A 100 -7.71 -7.80 -1.25
CA LEU A 100 -8.02 -8.44 -2.52
C LEU A 100 -8.95 -7.58 -3.39
N LYS A 101 -10.00 -7.00 -2.80
CA LYS A 101 -10.88 -6.04 -3.51
C LYS A 101 -10.10 -4.81 -3.97
N ALA A 102 -9.20 -4.28 -3.14
CA ALA A 102 -8.36 -3.15 -3.50
C ALA A 102 -7.45 -3.50 -4.71
N LEU A 103 -6.89 -4.71 -4.76
CA LEU A 103 -6.12 -5.19 -5.91
C LEU A 103 -6.98 -5.21 -7.17
N ILE A 104 -8.17 -5.82 -7.10
CA ILE A 104 -9.04 -5.96 -8.27
C ILE A 104 -9.43 -4.58 -8.80
N ILE A 105 -9.85 -3.66 -7.91
CA ILE A 105 -10.24 -2.29 -8.28
C ILE A 105 -9.07 -1.54 -8.91
N SER A 106 -7.89 -1.57 -8.29
CA SER A 106 -6.71 -0.87 -8.80
C SER A 106 -6.21 -1.45 -10.13
N THR A 107 -6.27 -2.78 -10.30
CA THR A 107 -5.88 -3.45 -11.54
C THR A 107 -6.84 -3.11 -12.69
N VAL A 108 -8.15 -3.13 -12.44
CA VAL A 108 -9.16 -2.75 -13.46
C VAL A 108 -8.98 -1.30 -13.87
N TRP A 109 -8.77 -0.39 -12.91
CA TRP A 109 -8.50 1.02 -13.21
C TRP A 109 -7.21 1.20 -14.00
N ALA A 110 -6.13 0.50 -13.64
CA ALA A 110 -4.87 0.56 -14.39
C ALA A 110 -5.04 0.13 -15.86
N VAL A 111 -5.83 -0.92 -16.12
CA VAL A 111 -6.14 -1.34 -17.50
C VAL A 111 -6.92 -0.26 -18.25
N VAL A 112 -7.92 0.37 -17.63
CA VAL A 112 -8.66 1.50 -18.23
C VAL A 112 -7.71 2.64 -18.59
N VAL A 113 -6.81 3.02 -17.67
CA VAL A 113 -5.80 4.05 -17.91
C VAL A 113 -4.89 3.69 -19.09
N CYS A 114 -4.37 2.45 -19.14
CA CYS A 114 -3.54 1.99 -20.25
C CYS A 114 -4.26 2.07 -21.60
N VAL A 115 -5.53 1.66 -21.65
CA VAL A 115 -6.34 1.71 -22.88
C VAL A 115 -6.56 3.15 -23.32
N VAL A 116 -6.97 4.04 -22.40
CA VAL A 116 -7.19 5.47 -22.71
C VAL A 116 -5.90 6.14 -23.20
N ILE A 117 -4.77 5.88 -22.53
CA ILE A 117 -3.46 6.42 -22.94
C ILE A 117 -3.08 5.91 -24.33
N TYR A 118 -3.21 4.61 -24.59
CA TYR A 118 -2.89 4.02 -25.89
C TYR A 118 -3.68 4.67 -27.03
N PHE A 119 -5.01 4.80 -26.87
CA PHE A 119 -5.84 5.46 -27.87
C PHE A 119 -5.52 6.94 -28.03
N SER A 120 -5.23 7.65 -26.94
CA SER A 120 -4.88 9.08 -26.96
C SER A 120 -3.58 9.31 -27.73
N ILE A 121 -2.53 8.54 -27.41
CA ILE A 121 -1.23 8.62 -28.11
C ILE A 121 -1.39 8.24 -29.58
N SER A 122 -2.12 7.17 -29.88
CA SER A 122 -2.33 6.71 -31.26
C SER A 122 -3.08 7.76 -32.08
N ALA A 123 -4.09 8.41 -31.51
CA ALA A 123 -4.82 9.50 -32.16
C ALA A 123 -3.93 10.72 -32.40
N SER A 124 -3.15 11.13 -31.39
CA SER A 124 -2.21 12.25 -31.50
C SER A 124 -1.11 12.01 -32.53
N LEU A 125 -0.56 10.79 -32.60
CA LEU A 125 0.46 10.43 -33.57
C LEU A 125 -0.09 10.45 -35.00
N ASN A 126 -1.28 9.89 -35.21
CA ASN A 126 -1.96 9.93 -36.51
C ASN A 126 -2.30 11.36 -36.95
N ALA A 127 -2.69 12.23 -36.01
CA ALA A 127 -2.94 13.64 -36.30
C ALA A 127 -1.66 14.38 -36.72
N GLN A 128 -0.51 14.07 -36.13
CA GLN A 128 0.77 14.69 -36.47
C GLN A 128 1.31 14.25 -37.84
N ILE A 129 1.20 12.96 -38.18
CA ILE A 129 1.69 12.43 -39.48
C ILE A 129 0.97 13.10 -40.66
N ASN A 130 -0.31 13.44 -40.49
CA ASN A 130 -1.15 14.00 -41.55
C ASN A 130 -1.20 15.54 -41.54
N ALA A 131 -0.54 16.21 -40.58
CA ALA A 131 -0.57 17.66 -40.44
C ALA A 131 0.72 18.31 -40.98
N PRO A 132 0.63 19.38 -41.79
CA PRO A 132 1.80 20.10 -42.30
C PRO A 132 2.56 20.90 -41.23
N SER A 133 2.00 21.05 -40.02
CA SER A 133 2.62 21.70 -38.86
C SER A 133 1.98 21.20 -37.56
N PRO A 134 2.67 21.31 -36.39
CA PRO A 134 2.12 20.89 -35.11
C PRO A 134 0.86 21.69 -34.79
N SER A 135 -0.29 21.02 -34.86
CA SER A 135 -1.59 21.66 -34.66
C SER A 135 -1.95 21.75 -33.17
N PRO A 136 -2.68 22.81 -32.74
CA PRO A 136 -3.22 22.92 -31.38
C PRO A 136 -4.08 21.70 -30.97
N THR A 137 -4.60 20.97 -31.96
CA THR A 137 -5.39 19.76 -31.81
C THR A 137 -4.67 18.67 -31.03
N ILE A 138 -3.34 18.56 -31.17
CA ILE A 138 -2.53 17.55 -30.45
C ILE A 138 -2.53 17.82 -28.95
N PHE A 139 -2.42 19.09 -28.56
CA PHE A 139 -2.48 19.49 -27.15
C PHE A 139 -3.84 19.15 -26.54
N MET A 140 -4.94 19.42 -27.24
CA MET A 140 -6.28 19.05 -26.75
C MET A 140 -6.49 17.53 -26.67
N GLN A 141 -5.97 16.78 -27.64
CA GLN A 141 -6.10 15.32 -27.69
C GLN A 141 -5.31 14.58 -26.60
N LEU A 142 -4.24 15.16 -26.05
CA LEU A 142 -3.47 14.55 -24.97
C LEU A 142 -3.88 15.07 -23.58
N ILE A 143 -4.19 16.37 -23.47
CA ILE A 143 -4.46 17.01 -22.17
C ILE A 143 -5.83 16.59 -21.61
N ILE A 144 -6.88 16.57 -22.44
CA ILE A 144 -8.23 16.21 -22.00
C ILE A 144 -8.26 14.79 -21.37
N PRO A 145 -7.78 13.72 -22.04
CA PRO A 145 -7.80 12.38 -21.44
C PRO A 145 -6.92 12.29 -20.19
N LEU A 146 -5.81 13.03 -20.14
CA LEU A 146 -4.96 13.08 -18.94
C LEU A 146 -5.70 13.69 -17.74
N ILE A 147 -6.44 14.79 -17.95
CA ILE A 147 -7.27 15.40 -16.91
C ILE A 147 -8.35 14.42 -16.44
N VAL A 148 -9.02 13.72 -17.37
CA VAL A 148 -10.03 12.69 -17.03
C VAL A 148 -9.43 11.56 -16.21
N ILE A 149 -8.23 11.08 -16.57
CA ILE A 149 -7.50 10.06 -15.81
C ILE A 149 -7.17 10.55 -14.40
N ILE A 150 -6.66 11.78 -14.27
CA ILE A 150 -6.30 12.36 -12.97
C ILE A 150 -7.55 12.47 -12.09
N ILE A 151 -8.62 13.07 -12.60
CA ILE A 151 -9.88 13.23 -11.86
C ILE A 151 -10.48 11.88 -11.47
N GLY A 152 -10.50 10.92 -12.40
CA GLY A 152 -11.02 9.57 -12.15
C GLY A 152 -10.17 8.74 -11.18
N SER A 153 -8.86 9.01 -11.09
CA SER A 153 -7.97 8.28 -10.18
C SER A 153 -8.17 8.61 -8.70
N ILE A 154 -8.66 9.81 -8.38
CA ILE A 154 -8.89 10.29 -7.01
C ILE A 154 -9.92 9.43 -6.24
N PRO A 155 -11.16 9.22 -6.74
CA PRO A 155 -12.10 8.37 -6.02
C PRO A 155 -11.61 6.93 -5.90
N VAL A 156 -10.94 6.40 -6.93
CA VAL A 156 -10.37 5.05 -6.93
C VAL A 156 -9.30 4.90 -5.86
N SER A 157 -8.38 5.88 -5.73
CA SER A 157 -7.32 5.85 -4.73
C SER A 157 -7.89 5.92 -3.31
N ILE A 158 -8.90 6.77 -3.08
CA ILE A 158 -9.58 6.91 -1.78
C ILE A 158 -10.28 5.60 -1.38
N ILE A 159 -11.02 4.97 -2.30
CA ILE A 159 -11.68 3.67 -2.03
C ILE A 159 -10.64 2.61 -1.66
N CYS A 160 -9.53 2.54 -2.39
CA CYS A 160 -8.44 1.62 -2.06
C CYS A 160 -7.86 1.94 -0.68
N GLY A 161 -7.64 3.22 -0.37
CA GLY A 161 -7.16 3.68 0.93
C GLY A 161 -8.03 3.21 2.10
N PHE A 162 -9.35 3.29 1.97
CA PHE A 162 -10.27 2.80 2.99
C PHE A 162 -10.19 1.29 3.19
N LEU A 163 -10.10 0.52 2.10
CA LEU A 163 -9.97 -0.94 2.18
C LEU A 163 -8.67 -1.35 2.89
N TYR A 164 -7.56 -0.69 2.59
CA TYR A 164 -6.29 -0.93 3.29
C TYR A 164 -6.35 -0.53 4.76
N LYS A 165 -6.92 0.64 5.07
CA LYS A 165 -7.10 1.08 6.46
C LYS A 165 -7.86 0.05 7.27
N TRP A 166 -9.03 -0.38 6.81
CA TRP A 166 -9.83 -1.38 7.52
C TRP A 166 -9.09 -2.70 7.73
N THR A 167 -8.30 -3.12 6.74
CA THR A 167 -7.47 -4.31 6.84
C THR A 167 -6.44 -4.18 7.95
N PHE A 168 -5.66 -3.10 7.94
CA PHE A 168 -4.62 -2.89 8.92
C PHE A 168 -5.17 -2.60 10.32
N ASP A 169 -6.30 -1.91 10.43
CA ASP A 169 -7.00 -1.71 11.71
C ASP A 169 -7.40 -3.05 12.32
N LYS A 170 -8.00 -3.95 11.53
CA LYS A 170 -8.37 -5.30 11.97
C LYS A 170 -7.17 -6.14 12.38
N VAL A 171 -6.10 -6.11 11.59
CA VAL A 171 -4.86 -6.82 11.96
C VAL A 171 -4.31 -6.27 13.27
N GLY A 172 -4.25 -4.94 13.44
CA GLY A 172 -3.77 -4.30 14.66
C GLY A 172 -4.64 -4.56 15.89
N GLU A 173 -5.97 -4.65 15.71
CA GLU A 173 -6.92 -5.04 16.76
C GLU A 173 -6.67 -6.47 17.25
N HIS A 174 -6.50 -7.43 16.34
CA HIS A 174 -6.31 -8.83 16.71
C HIS A 174 -4.87 -9.17 17.13
N SER A 175 -3.89 -8.48 16.57
CA SER A 175 -2.47 -8.71 16.89
C SER A 175 -1.98 -7.87 18.07
N GLY A 176 -2.72 -6.83 18.48
CA GLY A 176 -2.28 -5.86 19.50
C GLY A 176 -1.09 -4.99 19.06
N VAL A 177 -0.75 -4.97 17.77
CA VAL A 177 0.38 -4.21 17.24
C VAL A 177 -0.15 -2.91 16.62
N GLU A 178 0.02 -1.81 17.36
CA GLU A 178 -0.50 -0.49 16.96
C GLU A 178 0.09 0.04 15.64
N ASN A 179 1.31 -0.41 15.27
CA ASN A 179 1.96 -0.01 14.02
C ASN A 179 1.10 -0.27 12.77
N PHE A 180 0.24 -1.31 12.79
CA PHE A 180 -0.67 -1.55 11.67
C PHE A 180 -1.73 -0.46 11.57
N LYS A 181 -2.34 -0.04 12.68
CA LYS A 181 -3.32 1.07 12.69
C LYS A 181 -2.69 2.35 12.14
N THR A 182 -1.47 2.66 12.57
CA THR A 182 -0.70 3.80 12.04
C THR A 182 -0.43 3.64 10.53
N ALA A 183 -0.02 2.46 10.07
CA ALA A 183 0.18 2.19 8.65
C ALA A 183 -1.11 2.41 7.83
N GLY A 184 -2.24 1.88 8.28
CA GLY A 184 -3.53 2.05 7.62
C GLY A 184 -3.96 3.51 7.52
N LEU A 185 -3.78 4.27 8.61
CA LEU A 185 -4.10 5.70 8.63
C LEU A 185 -3.20 6.50 7.68
N LEU A 186 -1.89 6.28 7.71
CA LEU A 186 -0.93 6.94 6.82
C LEU A 186 -1.20 6.61 5.35
N TYR A 187 -1.53 5.34 5.05
CA TYR A 187 -1.89 4.94 3.70
C TYR A 187 -3.16 5.66 3.22
N LEU A 188 -4.19 5.76 4.06
CA LEU A 188 -5.41 6.50 3.73
C LEU A 188 -5.12 7.98 3.45
N ILE A 189 -4.39 8.66 4.34
CA ILE A 189 -4.02 10.08 4.16
C ILE A 189 -3.20 10.25 2.88
N GLY A 190 -2.21 9.38 2.65
CA GLY A 190 -1.39 9.41 1.45
C GLY A 190 -2.20 9.20 0.16
N SER A 191 -3.17 8.29 0.17
CA SER A 191 -4.06 8.04 -0.96
C SER A 191 -5.01 9.21 -1.26
N ALA A 192 -5.45 9.94 -0.22
CA ALA A 192 -6.29 11.13 -0.36
C ALA A 192 -5.51 12.35 -0.88
N LEU A 193 -4.25 12.51 -0.44
CA LEU A 193 -3.37 13.61 -0.85
C LEU A 193 -2.52 13.28 -2.09
N SER A 194 -2.87 12.23 -2.85
CA SER A 194 -2.05 11.71 -3.95
C SER A 194 -1.55 12.78 -4.93
N LEU A 195 -2.32 13.86 -5.14
CA LEU A 195 -1.96 14.94 -6.07
C LEU A 195 -0.90 15.92 -5.55
N ILE A 196 -0.80 16.12 -4.24
CA ILE A 196 0.04 17.16 -3.61
C ILE A 196 1.23 16.53 -2.85
N GLY A 197 1.64 15.32 -3.25
CA GLY A 197 2.75 14.61 -2.60
C GLY A 197 2.33 13.53 -1.58
N GLY A 198 1.05 13.17 -1.52
CA GLY A 198 0.55 12.06 -0.69
C GLY A 198 1.21 10.71 -1.00
N GLY A 199 1.83 10.55 -2.17
CA GLY A 199 2.65 9.38 -2.50
C GLY A 199 3.78 9.11 -1.50
N VAL A 200 4.44 10.15 -0.96
CA VAL A 200 5.49 9.99 0.06
C VAL A 200 4.90 9.50 1.38
N ILE A 201 3.73 9.99 1.76
CA ILE A 201 3.02 9.58 2.99
C ILE A 201 2.57 8.11 2.86
N ALA A 202 2.02 7.73 1.71
CA ALA A 202 1.67 6.35 1.40
C ALA A 202 2.92 5.45 1.39
N TRP A 203 4.06 5.94 0.92
CA TRP A 203 5.32 5.21 0.99
C TRP A 203 5.79 4.97 2.44
N ILE A 204 5.71 5.99 3.30
CA ILE A 204 6.03 5.86 4.74
C ILE A 204 5.12 4.82 5.42
N SER A 205 3.86 4.70 4.99
CA SER A 205 2.96 3.70 5.55
C SER A 205 3.46 2.25 5.40
N TRP A 206 4.18 1.94 4.31
CA TRP A 206 4.78 0.62 4.10
C TRP A 206 5.92 0.33 5.07
N ILE A 207 6.62 1.36 5.55
CA ILE A 207 7.63 1.23 6.61
C ILE A 207 6.96 0.81 7.91
N PHE A 208 5.83 1.44 8.27
CA PHE A 208 5.05 1.04 9.43
C PHE A 208 4.45 -0.35 9.30
N ALA A 209 3.98 -0.72 8.10
CA ALA A 209 3.52 -2.08 7.82
C ALA A 209 4.64 -3.10 8.03
N ALA A 210 5.84 -2.85 7.50
CA ALA A 210 7.00 -3.72 7.70
C ALA A 210 7.34 -3.89 9.19
N MET A 211 7.39 -2.80 9.94
CA MET A 211 7.59 -2.85 11.39
C MET A 211 6.47 -3.61 12.11
N GLY A 212 5.21 -3.44 11.66
CA GLY A 212 4.06 -4.15 12.18
C GLY A 212 4.18 -5.66 11.99
N PHE A 213 4.50 -6.11 10.78
CA PHE A 213 4.72 -7.53 10.48
C PHE A 213 5.85 -8.11 11.32
N ASN A 214 6.97 -7.38 11.45
CA ASN A 214 8.09 -7.85 12.25
C ASN A 214 7.76 -8.01 13.75
N LYS A 215 6.81 -7.23 14.27
CA LYS A 215 6.35 -7.28 15.67
C LYS A 215 5.25 -8.31 15.93
N LEU A 216 4.76 -9.03 14.92
CA LEU A 216 3.74 -10.07 15.12
C LEU A 216 4.26 -11.16 16.07
N THR A 217 3.47 -11.48 17.09
CA THR A 217 3.71 -12.56 18.05
C THR A 217 2.53 -13.54 18.04
N SER A 218 2.79 -14.80 18.39
CA SER A 218 1.80 -15.89 18.41
C SER A 218 0.72 -15.75 19.48
N THR A 219 0.82 -14.75 20.34
CA THR A 219 -0.19 -14.49 21.36
C THR A 219 -1.23 -13.56 20.73
N PRO A 220 -2.48 -14.02 20.45
CA PRO A 220 -3.55 -13.09 20.12
C PRO A 220 -3.64 -12.11 21.29
N ALA A 221 -3.65 -10.81 20.98
CA ALA A 221 -3.83 -9.81 22.01
C ALA A 221 -5.20 -10.09 22.65
N LYS A 222 -5.19 -10.62 23.88
CA LYS A 222 -6.35 -10.45 24.76
C LYS A 222 -6.58 -8.96 24.77
N THR A 223 -7.78 -8.52 24.43
CA THR A 223 -8.28 -7.15 24.56
C THR A 223 -7.99 -6.65 25.98
N GLY A 224 -6.78 -6.15 26.17
CA GLY A 224 -6.34 -5.46 27.36
C GLY A 224 -6.77 -4.02 27.16
N TYR A 225 -8.01 -3.73 27.54
CA TYR A 225 -8.31 -2.38 27.98
C TYR A 225 -7.26 -2.03 29.02
N PHE A 226 -6.58 -0.90 28.82
CA PHE A 226 -5.75 -0.25 29.82
C PHE A 226 -6.45 -0.34 31.18
N SER A 227 -5.93 -1.21 32.05
CA SER A 227 -6.22 -1.18 33.47
C SER A 227 -4.94 -0.76 34.14
N THR A 228 -4.65 0.53 34.12
CA THR A 228 -3.91 1.13 35.21
C THR A 228 -4.81 1.05 36.44
N THR A 229 -4.64 0.00 37.24
CA THR A 229 -5.18 -0.03 38.60
C THR A 229 -4.00 -0.25 39.55
N PRO A 230 -3.84 0.57 40.59
CA PRO A 230 -2.75 0.43 41.54
C PRO A 230 -2.89 -0.91 42.28
N SER A 231 -1.74 -1.47 42.64
CA SER A 231 -1.56 -2.64 43.51
C SER A 231 -2.42 -2.55 44.79
N GLY A 232 -3.66 -3.02 44.71
CA GLY A 232 -4.52 -3.33 45.86
C GLY A 232 -4.42 -4.82 46.14
N ALA A 233 -4.14 -5.19 47.38
CA ALA A 233 -3.96 -6.57 47.85
C ALA A 233 -5.02 -7.53 47.27
N ASN A 234 -4.59 -8.68 46.75
CA ASN A 234 -5.49 -9.71 46.24
C ASN A 234 -6.15 -10.45 47.41
N THR A 235 -7.44 -10.81 47.27
CA THR A 235 -8.18 -11.64 48.23
C THR A 235 -8.32 -13.05 47.67
N LEU A 236 -7.99 -14.06 48.47
CA LEU A 236 -8.11 -15.49 48.11
C LEU A 236 -9.51 -16.01 48.40
N CYS A 237 -10.07 -16.79 47.47
CA CYS A 237 -11.36 -17.45 47.67
C CYS A 237 -11.25 -18.62 48.63
N SER A 238 -12.01 -18.60 49.73
CA SER A 238 -12.05 -19.68 50.74
C SER A 238 -12.56 -21.03 50.21
N TYR A 239 -13.28 -21.05 49.08
CA TYR A 239 -13.85 -22.27 48.52
C TYR A 239 -12.96 -22.96 47.49
N CYS A 240 -12.25 -22.20 46.65
CA CYS A 240 -11.48 -22.77 45.53
C CYS A 240 -10.02 -22.32 45.45
N GLY A 241 -9.58 -21.45 46.37
CA GLY A 241 -8.21 -20.94 46.42
C GLY A 241 -7.82 -20.01 45.26
N ALA A 242 -8.77 -19.57 44.43
CA ALA A 242 -8.48 -18.63 43.36
C ALA A 242 -8.21 -17.22 43.93
N GLU A 243 -7.20 -16.54 43.38
CA GLU A 243 -6.96 -15.12 43.65
C GLU A 243 -8.01 -14.25 42.95
N ASN A 244 -8.55 -13.28 43.67
CA ASN A 244 -9.51 -12.31 43.17
C ASN A 244 -9.07 -10.90 43.55
N LYS A 245 -9.56 -9.89 42.83
CA LYS A 245 -9.35 -8.48 43.21
C LYS A 245 -9.98 -8.22 44.58
N SER A 246 -9.39 -7.33 45.38
CA SER A 246 -9.90 -7.00 46.73
C SER A 246 -11.31 -6.42 46.75
N ASP A 247 -11.76 -5.81 45.65
CA ASP A 247 -13.11 -5.27 45.47
C ASP A 247 -14.11 -6.27 44.89
N ALA A 248 -13.70 -7.51 44.60
CA ALA A 248 -14.56 -8.52 44.01
C ALA A 248 -15.58 -9.05 45.04
N LYS A 249 -16.88 -8.95 44.71
CA LYS A 249 -17.96 -9.55 45.52
C LYS A 249 -18.09 -11.07 45.35
N TYR A 250 -17.70 -11.57 44.17
CA TYR A 250 -17.83 -12.98 43.78
C TYR A 250 -16.51 -13.51 43.22
N CYS A 251 -16.25 -14.79 43.44
CA CYS A 251 -15.08 -15.46 42.91
C CYS A 251 -15.17 -15.63 41.40
N ILE A 252 -14.12 -15.24 40.68
CA ILE A 252 -14.02 -15.38 39.21
C ILE A 252 -14.07 -16.84 38.74
N ARG A 253 -13.66 -17.78 39.59
CA ARG A 253 -13.55 -19.20 39.21
C ARG A 253 -14.77 -20.02 39.58
N CYS A 254 -15.32 -19.84 40.78
CA CYS A 254 -16.42 -20.68 41.28
C CYS A 254 -17.74 -19.93 41.50
N GLY A 255 -17.77 -18.60 41.37
CA GLY A 255 -18.98 -17.80 41.54
C GLY A 255 -19.43 -17.60 43.00
N ASN A 256 -18.79 -18.22 43.99
CA ASN A 256 -19.14 -18.01 45.40
C ASN A 256 -18.79 -16.59 45.88
N SER A 257 -19.58 -16.06 46.82
CA SER A 257 -19.35 -14.75 47.43
C SER A 257 -18.06 -14.73 48.25
N LEU A 258 -17.28 -13.67 48.14
CA LEU A 258 -16.02 -13.49 48.87
C LEU A 258 -16.21 -12.76 50.22
N ASN A 259 -17.38 -12.14 50.44
CA ASN A 259 -17.74 -11.42 51.66
C ASN A 259 -18.62 -12.26 52.58
N SER A 260 -18.10 -13.38 53.07
CA SER A 260 -18.73 -14.14 54.16
C SER A 260 -17.86 -14.04 55.41
N ALA A 261 -17.93 -12.87 56.04
CA ALA A 261 -17.61 -12.62 57.44
C ALA A 261 -18.75 -11.78 58.02
#